data_AF-A0A6I8LKT2-F1
#
_entry.id   AF-A0A6I8LKT2-F1
#
_cell.length_a   1.000
_cell.length_b   1.000
_cell.length_c   1.000
_cell.angle_alpha   90.00
_cell.angle_beta   90.00
_cell.angle_gamma   90.00
#
_symmetry.space_group_name_H-M   'P 1'
#
loop_
_entity.id
_entity.type
_entity.pdbx_description
1 polymer ?
#
loop_
_entity_poly.entity_id
_entity_poly.type
_entity_poly.pdbx_seq_one_letter_code
_entity_poly.pdbx_strand_id
1 'polypeptide(L)'
;METGVVCGLFDVLSDRELEVLAIVAEDKTDREIAGRLAISERTVRAHVSRIIRKLGVASRVGAAVVFVAFGSRDVECAVAGTGLSLVVRSHR
;
A
#
# COMPACT_ATOMS: atom_id res chain seq x y z
N MET A 1 -13.00 25.88 -11.61
CA MET A 1 -12.66 25.72 -10.18
C MET A 1 -13.87 24.98 -9.62
N GLU A 2 -13.87 23.69 -9.33
CA GLU A 2 -12.88 22.83 -8.69
C GLU A 2 -13.14 21.39 -9.18
N THR A 3 -12.17 20.75 -9.83
CA THR A 3 -12.22 19.30 -10.03
C THR A 3 -11.39 18.69 -8.91
N GLY A 4 -12.08 18.28 -7.84
CA GLY A 4 -11.48 17.59 -6.71
C GLY A 4 -10.81 16.30 -7.18
N VAL A 5 -9.48 16.28 -7.11
CA VAL A 5 -8.71 15.05 -7.27
C VAL A 5 -8.98 14.24 -6.00
N VAL A 6 -9.66 13.10 -6.14
CA VAL A 6 -9.68 12.08 -5.09
C VAL A 6 -8.30 11.42 -5.09
N CYS A 7 -7.36 12.02 -4.36
CA CYS A 7 -6.08 11.41 -4.03
C CYS A 7 -6.36 10.11 -3.28
N GLY A 8 -5.93 8.99 -3.84
CA GLY A 8 -6.19 7.66 -3.31
C GLY A 8 -5.72 7.51 -1.86
N LEU A 9 -6.23 6.51 -1.16
CA LEU A 9 -5.89 6.20 0.24
C LEU A 9 -4.37 6.10 0.50
N PHE A 10 -3.58 5.83 -0.55
CA PHE A 10 -2.13 5.68 -0.50
C PHE A 10 -1.35 6.94 -0.89
N ASP A 11 -2.00 8.00 -1.39
CA ASP A 11 -1.35 9.25 -1.83
C ASP A 11 -0.69 10.01 -0.66
N VAL A 12 -1.16 9.76 0.57
CA VAL A 12 -0.56 10.29 1.81
C VAL A 12 0.77 9.62 2.18
N LEU A 13 1.09 8.47 1.57
CA LEU A 13 2.32 7.73 1.79
C LEU A 13 3.42 8.24 0.84
N SER A 14 4.65 8.32 1.35
CA SER A 14 5.81 8.48 0.48
C SER A 14 6.01 7.24 -0.38
N ASP A 15 6.63 7.37 -1.55
CA ASP A 15 7.06 6.24 -2.39
C ASP A 15 7.75 5.15 -1.56
N ARG A 16 8.64 5.56 -0.64
CA ARG A 16 9.36 4.62 0.21
C ARG A 16 8.46 3.89 1.22
N GLU A 17 7.44 4.59 1.72
CA GLU A 17 6.45 4.01 2.62
C GLU A 17 5.52 3.05 1.87
N LEU A 18 5.20 3.35 0.61
CA LEU A 18 4.41 2.48 -0.25
C LEU A 18 5.18 1.19 -0.60
N GLU A 19 6.47 1.29 -0.94
CA GLU A 19 7.34 0.12 -1.13
C GLU A 19 7.39 -0.76 0.13
N VAL A 20 7.57 -0.15 1.31
CA VAL A 20 7.57 -0.89 2.58
C VAL A 20 6.21 -1.58 2.79
N LEU A 21 5.10 -0.88 2.54
CA LEU A 21 3.76 -1.42 2.70
C LEU A 21 3.49 -2.61 1.78
N ALA A 22 3.95 -2.54 0.53
CA ALA A 22 3.82 -3.64 -0.43
C ALA A 22 4.54 -4.91 0.07
N ILE A 23 5.75 -4.78 0.59
CA ILE A 23 6.51 -5.92 1.14
C ILE A 23 5.89 -6.41 2.46
N VAL A 24 5.30 -5.51 3.25
CA VAL A 24 4.56 -5.88 4.47
C VAL A 24 3.33 -6.73 4.13
N ALA A 25 2.66 -6.45 3.00
CA ALA A 25 1.53 -7.24 2.52
C ALA A 25 1.93 -8.65 2.03
N GLU A 26 3.19 -8.86 1.67
CA GLU A 26 3.76 -10.20 1.39
C GLU A 26 4.10 -11.02 2.66
N ASP A 27 3.69 -10.55 3.85
CA ASP A 27 3.96 -11.19 5.15
C ASP A 27 5.46 -11.37 5.49
N LYS A 28 6.31 -10.46 5.00
CA LYS A 28 7.76 -10.50 5.25
C LYS A 28 8.15 -9.97 6.62
N THR A 29 9.18 -10.53 7.24
CA THR A 29 9.71 -10.02 8.51
C THR A 29 10.44 -8.68 8.34
N ASP A 30 10.62 -7.91 9.43
CA ASP A 30 11.35 -6.63 9.40
C ASP A 30 12.79 -6.82 8.87
N ARG A 31 13.40 -7.98 9.14
CA ARG A 31 14.73 -8.36 8.68
C ARG A 31 14.77 -8.63 7.18
N GLU A 32 13.77 -9.30 6.62
CA GLU A 32 13.66 -9.52 5.18
C GLU A 32 13.39 -8.22 4.43
N ILE A 33 12.51 -7.36 4.98
CA ILE A 33 12.26 -6.03 4.42
C ILE A 33 13.53 -5.19 4.44
N ALA A 34 14.24 -5.16 5.58
CA ALA A 34 15.52 -4.49 5.74
C ALA A 34 16.54 -4.96 4.68
N GLY A 35 16.63 -6.28 4.46
CA GLY A 35 17.49 -6.87 3.44
C GLY A 35 17.13 -6.47 2.02
N ARG A 36 15.84 -6.51 1.64
CA ARG A 36 15.37 -6.09 0.31
C ARG A 36 15.60 -4.61 0.04
N LEU A 37 15.44 -3.79 1.07
CA LEU A 37 15.47 -2.34 0.97
C LEU A 37 16.85 -1.73 1.30
N ALA A 38 17.84 -2.54 1.66
CA ALA A 38 19.17 -2.13 2.12
C ALA A 38 19.14 -1.07 3.25
N ILE A 39 18.21 -1.24 4.20
CA ILE A 39 18.04 -0.37 5.38
C ILE A 39 18.09 -1.17 6.67
N SER A 40 18.19 -0.50 7.82
CA SER A 40 18.14 -1.18 9.12
C SER A 40 16.72 -1.60 9.51
N GLU A 41 16.58 -2.68 10.29
CA GLU A 41 15.29 -3.11 10.87
C GLU A 41 14.63 -1.98 11.69
N ARG A 42 15.43 -1.17 12.38
CA ARG A 42 14.96 0.02 13.10
C ARG A 42 14.28 1.02 12.16
N THR A 43 14.86 1.24 10.98
CA THR A 43 14.30 2.10 9.95
C THR A 43 12.99 1.51 9.41
N VAL A 44 12.92 0.20 9.17
CA VAL A 44 11.69 -0.49 8.75
C VAL A 44 10.57 -0.27 9.76
N ARG A 45 10.82 -0.51 11.06
CA ARG A 45 9.83 -0.27 12.12
C ARG A 45 9.35 1.18 12.17
N ALA A 46 10.24 2.13 11.93
CA ALA A 46 9.89 3.54 11.86
C ALA A 46 8.99 3.85 10.64
N HIS A 47 9.25 3.24 9.48
CA HIS A 47 8.37 3.36 8.31
C HIS A 47 7.00 2.73 8.59
N VAL A 48 6.96 1.49 9.10
CA VAL A 48 5.69 0.80 9.44
C VAL A 48 4.87 1.62 10.43
N SER A 49 5.50 2.19 11.46
CA SER A 49 4.80 3.05 12.42
C SER A 49 4.20 4.30 11.77
N ARG A 50 4.93 4.95 10.85
CA ARG A 50 4.39 6.11 10.10
C ARG A 50 3.25 5.70 9.18
N ILE A 51 3.38 4.59 8.47
CA ILE A 51 2.33 4.05 7.59
C ILE A 51 1.06 3.78 8.38
N ILE A 52 1.15 3.08 9.51
CA ILE A 52 0.00 2.79 10.39
C ILE A 52 -0.69 4.08 10.82
N ARG A 53 0.07 5.10 11.22
CA ARG A 53 -0.47 6.41 11.64
C ARG A 53 -1.12 7.17 10.48
N LYS A 54 -0.53 7.14 9.29
CA LYS A 54 -1.05 7.81 8.09
C LYS A 54 -2.31 7.15 7.55
N LEU A 55 -2.36 5.81 7.57
CA LEU A 55 -3.52 5.04 7.13
C LEU A 55 -4.63 4.95 8.20
N GLY A 56 -4.37 5.37 9.44
CA GLY A 56 -5.33 5.30 10.54
C GLY A 56 -5.69 3.88 10.98
N VAL A 57 -4.83 2.90 10.71
CA VAL A 57 -5.06 1.50 11.08
C VAL A 57 -4.47 1.18 12.46
N ALA A 58 -4.96 0.12 13.10
CA ALA A 58 -4.54 -0.24 14.45
C ALA A 58 -3.26 -1.11 14.50
N SER A 59 -2.91 -1.79 13.40
CA SER A 59 -1.82 -2.77 13.40
C SER A 59 -1.17 -2.93 12.02
N ARG A 60 0.01 -3.55 12.01
CA ARG A 60 0.72 -3.99 10.79
C ARG A 60 -0.18 -4.84 9.90
N VAL A 61 -0.91 -5.78 10.50
CA VAL A 61 -1.87 -6.63 9.79
C VAL A 61 -2.99 -5.78 9.20
N GLY A 62 -3.51 -4.80 9.94
CA GLY A 62 -4.47 -3.84 9.41
C GLY A 62 -3.95 -3.09 8.18
N ALA A 63 -2.68 -2.65 8.21
CA ALA A 63 -2.04 -2.00 7.07
C ALA A 63 -1.93 -2.94 5.86
N ALA A 64 -1.49 -4.18 6.07
CA ALA A 64 -1.41 -5.21 5.04
C ALA A 64 -2.79 -5.53 4.43
N VAL A 65 -3.82 -5.68 5.26
CA VAL A 65 -5.20 -5.95 4.81
C VAL A 65 -5.72 -4.78 3.98
N VAL A 66 -5.49 -3.53 4.40
CA VAL A 66 -5.86 -2.35 3.61
C VAL A 66 -5.15 -2.37 2.26
N PHE A 67 -3.86 -2.68 2.23
CA PHE A 67 -3.12 -2.79 0.96
C PHE A 67 -3.65 -3.92 0.06
N VAL A 68 -4.00 -5.08 0.60
CA VAL A 68 -4.55 -6.18 -0.22
C VAL A 68 -5.98 -5.90 -0.69
N ALA A 69 -6.80 -5.27 0.16
CA ALA A 69 -8.20 -4.98 -0.15
C ALA A 69 -8.36 -3.83 -1.18
N PHE A 70 -7.49 -2.82 -1.11
CA PHE A 70 -7.58 -1.60 -1.92
C PHE A 70 -6.37 -1.40 -2.86
N GLY A 71 -5.17 -1.79 -2.44
CA GLY A 71 -3.87 -1.46 -3.07
C GLY A 71 -3.46 -2.27 -4.31
N SER A 72 -4.29 -3.20 -4.80
CA SER A 72 -4.13 -3.76 -6.15
C SER A 72 -5.16 -3.26 -7.16
N ARG A 73 -6.13 -2.46 -6.71
CA ARG A 73 -7.23 -1.93 -7.54
C ARG A 73 -7.12 -0.43 -7.79
N ASP A 74 -6.41 0.30 -6.93
CA ASP A 74 -6.11 1.73 -7.10
C ASP A 74 -4.85 2.01 -7.95
N VAL A 75 -4.10 0.97 -8.38
CA VAL A 75 -3.02 1.10 -9.37
C VAL A 75 -3.60 1.14 -10.79
N GLU A 76 -4.68 1.88 -10.99
CA GLU A 76 -5.26 2.11 -12.32
C GLU A 76 -6.07 3.43 -12.34
N CYS A 77 -5.47 4.53 -11.88
CA CYS A 77 -5.97 5.88 -12.18
C CYS A 77 -4.99 6.71 -13.01
N ALA A 78 -4.06 6.03 -13.69
CA ALA A 78 -3.16 6.65 -14.67
C ALA A 78 -3.02 5.78 -15.94
N VAL A 79 -4.13 5.39 -16.56
CA VAL A 79 -4.24 5.27 -18.03
C VAL A 79 -5.71 5.30 -18.46
N ALA A 80 -6.07 6.42 -19.08
CA ALA A 80 -7.17 6.69 -19.99
C ALA A 80 -8.20 5.56 -20.31
N GLY A 81 -9.48 5.90 -20.17
CA GLY A 81 -10.32 6.08 -21.36
C GLY A 81 -10.63 4.87 -22.26
N THR A 82 -10.61 3.62 -21.79
CA THR A 82 -11.28 2.52 -22.50
C THR A 82 -11.98 1.58 -21.54
N GLY A 83 -13.27 1.32 -21.80
CA GLY A 83 -14.13 0.52 -20.95
C GLY A 83 -13.56 -0.87 -20.67
N LEU A 84 -13.56 -1.29 -19.40
CA LEU A 84 -13.23 -2.65 -19.02
C LEU A 84 -14.38 -3.22 -18.18
N SER A 85 -15.07 -4.18 -18.80
CA SER A 85 -16.06 -5.06 -18.17
C SER A 85 -15.36 -5.90 -17.10
N LEU A 86 -15.59 -5.58 -15.82
CA LEU A 86 -15.00 -6.29 -14.69
C LEU A 86 -15.64 -7.69 -14.55
N VAL A 87 -14.98 -8.74 -15.03
CA VAL A 87 -15.30 -10.12 -14.67
C VAL A 87 -14.54 -10.47 -13.39
N VAL A 88 -15.24 -10.44 -12.25
CA VAL A 88 -14.77 -11.03 -11.00
C VAL A 88 -14.71 -12.54 -11.19
N ARG A 89 -13.50 -13.12 -11.28
CA ARG A 89 -13.34 -14.57 -11.22
C ARG A 89 -13.32 -15.01 -9.76
N SER A 90 -14.40 -15.68 -9.38
CA SER A 90 -14.61 -16.35 -8.11
C SER A 90 -13.50 -17.35 -7.80
N HIS A 91 -13.06 -17.34 -6.54
CA HIS A 91 -12.33 -18.42 -5.89
C HIS A 91 -13.04 -19.77 -6.14
N ARG A 92 -12.24 -20.82 -6.36
CA ARG A 92 -12.70 -22.20 -6.26
C ARG A 92 -12.79 -22.61 -4.80
#